data_AF-A0AA95ETU5-F1
#
_entry.id   AF-A0AA95ETU5-F1
#
_cell.length_a   1.000
_cell.length_b   1.000
_cell.length_c   1.000
_cell.angle_alpha   90.00
_cell.angle_beta   90.00
_cell.angle_gamma   90.00
#
_symmetry.space_group_name_H-M   'P 1'
#
loop_
_entity.id
_entity.type
_entity.pdbx_description
1 polymer ?
#
loop_
_entity_poly.entity_id
_entity_poly.type
_entity_poly.pdbx_seq_one_letter_code
_entity_poly.pdbx_strand_id
1 'polypeptide(L)'
;MDRKTLEYMEGRAAKAREIVDRIEELLRDIERVKRSGNIEIYTPTRSVYINDYHHKGVLPSSSRTYLFALMINLFIDVTLQEIQQLESELAEL
;
A
#
# COMPACT_ATOMS: atom_id res chain seq x y z
N MET A 1 -15.27 -6.10 -36.76
CA MET A 1 -14.07 -5.93 -35.91
C MET A 1 -12.94 -6.69 -36.58
N ASP A 2 -11.83 -6.02 -36.88
CA ASP A 2 -10.67 -6.69 -37.48
C ASP A 2 -9.78 -7.34 -36.41
N ARG A 3 -8.89 -8.23 -36.84
CA ARG A 3 -7.97 -8.96 -35.95
C ARG A 3 -7.05 -8.03 -35.16
N LYS A 4 -6.62 -6.90 -35.73
CA LYS A 4 -5.75 -5.93 -35.04
C LYS A 4 -6.48 -5.22 -33.91
N THR A 5 -7.77 -4.94 -34.10
CA THR A 5 -8.65 -4.36 -33.10
C THR A 5 -8.83 -5.30 -31.92
N LEU A 6 -8.98 -6.61 -32.18
CA LEU A 6 -9.02 -7.63 -31.12
C LEU A 6 -7.70 -7.69 -30.33
N GLU A 7 -6.57 -7.80 -31.02
CA GLU A 7 -5.25 -7.84 -30.37
C GLU A 7 -4.98 -6.57 -29.53
N TYR A 8 -5.40 -5.40 -30.01
CA TYR A 8 -5.30 -4.14 -29.27
C TYR A 8 -6.18 -4.13 -28.00
N MET A 9 -7.43 -4.59 -28.10
CA MET A 9 -8.35 -4.68 -26.96
C MET A 9 -7.87 -5.70 -25.92
N GLU A 10 -7.31 -6.83 -26.36
CA GLU A 10 -6.72 -7.83 -25.47
C GLU A 10 -5.51 -7.28 -24.72
N GLY A 11 -4.63 -6.55 -25.39
CA GLY A 11 -3.49 -5.89 -24.76
C GLY A 11 -3.90 -4.86 -23.70
N ARG A 12 -4.91 -4.02 -24.00
CA ARG A 12 -5.48 -3.09 -23.03
C ARG A 12 -6.13 -3.80 -21.84
N ALA A 13 -6.88 -4.88 -22.10
CA ALA A 13 -7.52 -5.65 -21.05
C ALA A 13 -6.53 -6.40 -20.14
N ALA A 14 -5.35 -6.77 -20.65
CA ALA A 14 -4.27 -7.35 -19.86
C ALA A 14 -3.65 -6.29 -18.94
N LYS A 15 -3.29 -5.13 -19.49
CA LYS A 15 -2.71 -4.02 -18.72
C LYS A 15 -3.68 -3.48 -17.65
N ALA A 16 -4.97 -3.38 -17.99
CA ALA A 16 -6.01 -3.00 -17.03
C ALA A 16 -6.09 -3.98 -15.84
N ARG A 17 -5.95 -5.28 -16.09
CA ARG A 17 -5.94 -6.31 -15.03
C ARG A 17 -4.73 -6.16 -14.11
N GLU A 18 -3.54 -5.98 -14.67
CA GLU A 18 -2.31 -5.76 -13.88
C GLU A 18 -2.42 -4.55 -12.95
N ILE A 19 -3.01 -3.45 -13.45
CA ILE A 19 -3.24 -2.24 -12.65
C ILE A 19 -4.22 -2.52 -11.50
N VAL A 20 -5.34 -3.20 -11.80
CA VAL A 20 -6.35 -3.54 -10.78
C VAL A 20 -5.76 -4.48 -9.71
N ASP A 21 -5.02 -5.52 -10.12
CA ASP A 21 -4.37 -6.44 -9.21
C ASP A 21 -3.39 -5.70 -8.27
N ARG A 22 -2.64 -4.75 -8.82
CA ARG A 22 -1.73 -3.90 -8.02
C ARG A 22 -2.49 -3.02 -7.03
N ILE A 23 -3.60 -2.40 -7.43
CA ILE A 23 -4.44 -1.61 -6.52
C ILE A 23 -4.95 -2.48 -5.37
N GLU A 24 -5.40 -3.71 -5.66
CA GLU A 24 -5.85 -4.63 -4.61
C GLU A 24 -4.74 -4.98 -3.62
N GLU A 25 -3.52 -5.22 -4.09
CA GLU A 25 -2.36 -5.45 -3.22
C GLU A 25 -2.08 -4.26 -2.30
N LEU A 26 -2.06 -3.04 -2.85
CA LEU A 26 -1.81 -1.81 -2.09
C LEU A 26 -2.90 -1.58 -1.02
N LEU A 27 -4.17 -1.84 -1.35
CA LEU A 27 -5.27 -1.78 -0.38
C LEU A 27 -5.12 -2.82 0.74
N ARG A 28 -4.69 -4.05 0.41
CA ARG A 28 -4.41 -5.08 1.40
C ARG A 28 -3.23 -4.70 2.30
N ASP A 29 -2.21 -4.06 1.76
CA ASP A 29 -1.06 -3.56 2.53
C ASP A 29 -1.47 -2.43 3.50
N ILE A 30 -2.32 -1.50 3.06
CA ILE A 30 -2.92 -0.47 3.93
C ILE A 30 -3.70 -1.13 5.07
N GLU A 31 -4.58 -2.09 4.77
CA GLU A 31 -5.37 -2.79 5.79
C GLU A 31 -4.47 -3.56 6.77
N ARG A 32 -3.39 -4.20 6.27
CA ARG A 32 -2.42 -4.88 7.12
C ARG A 32 -1.77 -3.91 8.09
N VAL A 33 -1.29 -2.76 7.61
CA VAL A 33 -0.62 -1.73 8.43
C VAL A 33 -1.58 -1.09 9.45
N LYS A 34 -2.85 -0.85 9.07
CA LYS A 34 -3.87 -0.33 10.00
C LYS A 34 -4.22 -1.32 11.12
N ARG A 35 -4.22 -2.62 10.82
CA ARG A 35 -4.54 -3.68 11.79
C ARG A 35 -3.33 -4.12 12.60
N SER A 36 -2.12 -3.91 12.09
CA SER A 36 -0.90 -4.20 12.82
C SER A 36 -0.54 -3.01 13.72
N GLY A 37 -0.49 -3.23 15.04
CA GLY A 37 0.22 -2.33 15.96
C GLY A 37 1.75 -2.37 15.79
N ASN A 38 2.25 -3.05 14.75
CA ASN A 38 3.65 -3.39 14.53
C ASN A 38 4.10 -2.84 13.18
N ILE A 39 5.10 -1.95 13.18
CA ILE A 39 5.87 -1.62 11.97
C ILE A 39 7.18 -2.41 12.08
N GLU A 40 7.45 -3.29 11.13
CA GLU A 40 8.76 -3.96 10.99
C GLU A 40 9.55 -3.28 9.87
N ILE A 41 10.67 -2.63 10.22
CA ILE A 41 11.56 -1.98 9.25
C ILE A 41 12.84 -2.79 9.16
N TYR A 42 13.04 -3.47 8.04
CA TYR A 42 14.28 -4.18 7.74
C TYR A 42 15.24 -3.30 6.93
N THR A 43 16.43 -3.05 7.48
CA THR A 43 17.60 -2.68 6.70
C THR A 43 18.77 -3.59 7.07
N PRO A 44 19.67 -3.96 6.13
CA PRO A 44 20.75 -4.93 6.37
C PRO A 44 21.76 -4.54 7.47
N THR A 45 21.77 -3.28 7.93
CA THR A 45 22.75 -2.82 8.91
C THR A 45 22.18 -2.00 10.08
N ARG A 46 20.90 -1.59 10.10
CA ARG A 46 20.27 -0.86 11.23
C ARG A 46 18.75 -0.99 11.21
N SER A 47 18.20 -2.12 11.66
CA SER A 47 16.75 -2.35 11.72
C SER A 47 16.15 -2.00 13.09
N VAL A 48 14.96 -1.42 13.07
CA VAL A 48 14.14 -1.16 14.26
C VAL A 48 12.95 -2.11 14.24
N TYR A 49 12.80 -2.86 15.33
CA TYR A 49 11.70 -3.76 15.62
C TYR A 49 10.80 -3.15 16.70
N ILE A 50 9.48 -3.11 16.51
CA ILE A 50 8.51 -2.94 17.60
C ILE A 50 7.45 -4.02 17.54
N ASN A 51 7.34 -4.73 18.66
CA ASN A 51 6.32 -5.72 18.94
C ASN A 51 5.49 -5.19 20.11
N ASP A 52 4.18 -5.07 19.94
CA ASP A 52 3.30 -4.93 21.09
C ASP A 52 2.01 -5.74 20.97
N TYR A 53 2.15 -7.03 21.25
CA TYR A 53 1.03 -7.94 21.50
C TYR A 53 0.47 -7.81 22.94
N HIS A 54 1.04 -6.92 23.78
CA HIS A 54 0.79 -6.89 25.23
C HIS A 54 0.02 -5.66 25.73
N HIS A 55 -0.07 -4.57 24.98
CA HIS A 55 -0.84 -3.38 25.38
C HIS A 55 -2.11 -3.23 24.54
N LYS A 56 -3.19 -3.87 24.99
CA LYS A 56 -4.55 -3.42 24.65
C LYS A 56 -4.84 -2.12 25.42
N GLY A 57 -4.62 -0.95 24.81
CA GLY A 57 -4.91 0.34 25.43
C GLY A 57 -4.30 1.54 24.71
N VAL A 58 -4.51 2.75 25.26
CA VAL A 58 -3.87 3.98 24.79
C VAL A 58 -2.40 3.94 25.19
N LEU A 59 -1.50 3.90 24.20
CA LEU A 59 -0.07 3.98 24.44
C LEU A 59 0.28 5.34 25.10
N PRO A 60 1.22 5.38 26.06
CA PRO A 60 1.71 6.64 26.60
C PRO A 60 2.19 7.56 25.48
N SER A 61 1.92 8.87 25.60
CA SER A 61 2.38 9.91 24.68
C SER A 61 3.91 10.07 24.78
N SER A 62 4.63 9.10 24.24
CA SER A 62 6.08 9.09 24.10
C SER A 62 6.47 9.53 22.68
N SER A 63 7.69 10.06 22.52
CA SER A 63 8.25 10.38 21.20
C SER A 63 8.28 9.17 20.26
N ARG A 64 8.35 7.96 20.83
CA ARG A 64 8.26 6.69 20.10
C ARG A 64 6.88 6.57 19.46
N THR A 65 5.80 6.60 20.24
CA THR A 65 4.41 6.50 19.77
C THR A 65 4.10 7.50 18.66
N TYR A 66 4.59 8.74 18.81
CA TYR A 66 4.43 9.79 17.79
C TYR A 66 5.11 9.43 16.46
N LEU A 67 6.35 8.93 16.51
CA LEU A 67 7.07 8.50 15.31
C LEU A 67 6.37 7.33 14.61
N PHE A 68 5.84 6.35 15.36
CA PHE A 68 5.07 5.24 14.77
C PHE A 68 3.82 5.71 14.04
N ALA A 69 3.04 6.59 14.68
CA ALA A 69 1.86 7.17 14.04
C ALA A 69 2.24 7.92 12.76
N LEU A 70 3.31 8.72 12.79
CA LEU A 70 3.78 9.46 11.62
C LEU A 70 4.22 8.54 10.48
N MET A 71 4.92 7.44 10.79
CA MET A 71 5.36 6.47 9.78
C MET A 71 4.19 5.69 9.16
N ILE A 72 3.21 5.27 9.97
CA ILE A 72 2.00 4.61 9.46
C ILE A 72 1.22 5.56 8.56
N ASN A 73 1.00 6.80 9.01
CA ASN A 73 0.27 7.78 8.23
C ASN A 73 0.99 8.09 6.92
N LEU A 74 2.31 8.30 6.95
CA LEU A 74 3.10 8.53 5.74
C LEU A 74 3.02 7.36 4.77
N PHE A 75 3.12 6.12 5.26
CA PHE A 75 2.97 4.93 4.42
C PHE A 75 1.59 4.89 3.76
N ILE A 76 0.52 5.12 4.54
CA ILE A 76 -0.85 5.16 4.03
C ILE A 76 -1.00 6.25 2.98
N ASP A 77 -0.51 7.46 3.24
CA ASP A 77 -0.63 8.61 2.35
C ASP A 77 0.07 8.36 1.01
N VAL A 78 1.32 7.87 1.04
CA VAL A 78 2.08 7.53 -0.18
C VAL A 78 1.41 6.39 -0.94
N THR A 79 0.91 5.37 -0.24
CA THR A 79 0.22 4.23 -0.87
C THR A 79 -1.09 4.66 -1.54
N LEU A 80 -1.85 5.55 -0.90
CA LEU A 80 -3.07 6.13 -1.49
C LEU A 80 -2.76 7.00 -2.72
N GLN A 81 -1.65 7.73 -2.70
CA GLN A 81 -1.20 8.49 -3.85
C GLN A 81 -0.82 7.58 -5.04
N GLU A 82 -0.16 6.46 -4.79
CA GLU A 82 0.14 5.45 -5.82
C GLU A 82 -1.15 4.85 -6.40
N ILE A 83 -2.14 4.53 -5.55
CA ILE A 83 -3.45 4.07 -6.01
C ILE A 83 -4.11 5.11 -6.93
N GLN A 84 -4.10 6.40 -6.57
CA GLN A 84 -4.68 7.45 -7.42
C GLN A 84 -3.97 7.57 -8.79
N GLN A 85 -2.66 7.37 -8.83
CA GLN A 85 -1.90 7.36 -10.09
C GLN A 85 -2.31 6.17 -10.96
N LEU A 86 -2.43 4.99 -10.37
CA LEU A 86 -2.87 3.77 -11.04
C LEU A 86 -4.32 3.88 -11.54
N GLU A 87 -5.22 4.46 -10.76
CA GLU A 87 -6.61 4.74 -11.19
C GLU A 87 -6.66 5.72 -12.37
N SER A 88 -5.78 6.73 -12.38
CA SER A 88 -5.66 7.66 -13.50
C SER A 88 -5.13 6.96 -14.75
N GLU A 89 -4.09 6.13 -14.61
CA GLU A 89 -3.56 5.32 -15.72
C GLU A 89 -4.62 4.36 -16.29
N LEU A 90 -5.44 3.76 -15.42
CA LEU A 90 -6.54 2.89 -15.84
C LEU A 90 -7.63 3.63 -16.61
N ALA A 91 -7.94 4.87 -16.23
CA ALA A 91 -8.91 5.71 -16.92
C ALA A 91 -8.42 6.20 -18.29
N GLU A 92 -7.10 6.36 -18.44
CA GLU A 92 -6.46 6.74 -19.70
C GLU A 92 -6.24 5.57 -20.66
N LEU A 93 -6.22 4.33 -20.14
CA LEU A 93 -6.09 3.13 -20.97
C LEU A 93 -7.20 3.06 -21.98
#